data_AF-A0A7C7JJI0-F1
#
_entry.id   AF-A0A7C7JJI0-F1
#
_cell.length_a   1.000
_cell.length_b   1.000
_cell.length_c   1.000
_cell.angle_alpha   90.00
_cell.angle_beta   90.00
_cell.angle_gamma   90.00
#
_symmetry.space_group_name_H-M   'P 1'
#
loop_
_entity.id
_entity.type
_entity.pdbx_description
1 polymer ?
#
loop_
_entity_poly.entity_id
_entity_poly.type
_entity_poly.pdbx_seq_one_letter_code
_entity_poly.pdbx_strand_id
1 'polypeptide(L)'
;VFILMRHAFDSDEAKKINKDIFETLYYAACTASKDLAKEEGPYETFKGSPASQGILQFDMWNVTPSDRWEWAVLKEEIQKHGMRNSLLIAPMPTASTAQILGNNECFEPYTSNIYTRRVLSGEFIVVNKHLLRDLVKLGLWDTDMKNRLIAANGSVQNINEIPDNIKLLYRTAWEISQRSILDMAADRGAYICQSQSLNIFMENVTNSKLTSMHFHAWKSGLKTGMYYLRTKAAADAIKFTIDKKYKTAKDSGKAPALTPEEEVEMCSIENGDDCDMCGS
;
A
#
# COMPACT_ATOMS: atom_id res chain seq x y z
N VAL A 1 0.37 3.22 6.46
CA VAL A 1 -0.15 2.61 7.72
C VAL A 1 0.80 1.56 8.29
N PHE A 2 1.05 0.44 7.61
CA PHE A 2 1.88 -0.66 8.16
C PHE A 2 3.26 -0.22 8.68
N ILE A 3 3.99 0.61 7.92
CA ILE A 3 5.29 1.14 8.33
C ILE A 3 5.19 1.97 9.62
N LEU A 4 4.15 2.82 9.75
CA LEU A 4 3.93 3.64 10.94
C LEU A 4 3.62 2.77 12.17
N MET A 5 2.93 1.66 11.98
CA MET A 5 2.63 0.67 13.02
C MET A 5 3.75 -0.35 13.24
N ARG A 6 4.88 -0.21 12.55
CA ARG A 6 6.05 -1.11 12.65
C ARG A 6 5.74 -2.57 12.27
N HIS A 7 4.82 -2.78 11.33
CA HIS A 7 4.52 -4.10 10.78
C HIS A 7 5.06 -4.24 9.36
N ALA A 8 5.80 -5.31 9.11
CA ALA A 8 6.22 -5.68 7.76
C ALA A 8 4.99 -6.03 6.90
N PHE A 9 5.03 -5.73 5.61
CA PHE A 9 3.84 -5.76 4.75
C PHE A 9 3.09 -7.11 4.77
N ASP A 10 3.81 -8.24 4.76
CA ASP A 10 3.28 -9.60 4.75
C ASP A 10 3.32 -10.31 6.12
N SER A 11 3.54 -9.54 7.20
CA SER A 11 3.41 -10.04 8.58
C SER A 11 1.96 -10.39 8.92
N ASP A 12 1.76 -11.26 9.91
CA ASP A 12 0.41 -11.67 10.31
C ASP A 12 -0.37 -10.51 10.94
N GLU A 13 0.33 -9.59 11.63
CA GLU A 13 -0.25 -8.35 12.13
C GLU A 13 -0.72 -7.44 10.99
N ALA A 14 0.08 -7.26 9.93
CA ALA A 14 -0.32 -6.48 8.77
C ALA A 14 -1.49 -7.11 8.01
N LYS A 15 -1.55 -8.45 7.90
CA LYS A 15 -2.72 -9.16 7.33
C LYS A 15 -3.97 -8.96 8.17
N LYS A 16 -3.86 -8.96 9.50
CA LYS A 16 -4.98 -8.68 10.40
C LYS A 16 -5.46 -7.23 10.26
N ILE A 17 -4.54 -6.27 10.29
CA ILE A 17 -4.86 -4.84 10.09
C ILE A 17 -5.51 -4.62 8.71
N ASN A 18 -5.02 -5.29 7.67
CA ASN A 18 -5.63 -5.25 6.34
C ASN A 18 -7.11 -5.67 6.38
N LYS A 19 -7.43 -6.82 6.99
CA LYS A 19 -8.82 -7.26 7.14
C LYS A 19 -9.64 -6.25 7.94
N ASP A 20 -9.13 -5.80 9.07
CA ASP A 20 -9.85 -4.91 9.98
C ASP A 20 -10.16 -3.55 9.35
N ILE A 21 -9.25 -2.99 8.54
CA ILE A 21 -9.48 -1.75 7.79
C ILE A 21 -10.62 -1.95 6.80
N PHE A 22 -10.57 -2.99 5.98
CA PHE A 22 -11.57 -3.19 4.92
C PHE A 22 -12.93 -3.63 5.48
N GLU A 23 -12.95 -4.42 6.55
CA GLU A 23 -14.17 -4.73 7.29
C GLU A 23 -14.83 -3.45 7.82
N THR A 24 -14.05 -2.57 8.43
CA THR A 24 -14.52 -1.28 8.95
C THR A 24 -15.04 -0.36 7.84
N LEU A 25 -14.31 -0.23 6.73
CA LEU A 25 -14.74 0.56 5.58
C LEU A 25 -16.07 0.06 5.02
N TYR A 26 -16.23 -1.27 4.89
CA TYR A 26 -17.45 -1.85 4.37
C TYR A 26 -18.63 -1.69 5.34
N TYR A 27 -18.41 -1.89 6.64
CA TYR A 27 -19.43 -1.68 7.67
C TYR A 27 -19.93 -0.23 7.66
N ALA A 28 -19.01 0.73 7.67
CA ALA A 28 -19.31 2.15 7.64
C ALA A 28 -20.08 2.55 6.37
N ALA A 29 -19.64 2.07 5.20
CA ALA A 29 -20.30 2.37 3.94
C ALA A 29 -21.71 1.77 3.84
N CYS A 30 -21.90 0.52 4.29
CA CYS A 30 -23.22 -0.10 4.36
C CYS A 30 -24.15 0.63 5.32
N THR A 31 -23.63 1.04 6.49
CA THR A 31 -24.37 1.81 7.49
C THR A 31 -24.85 3.14 6.91
N ALA A 32 -23.94 3.92 6.33
CA ALA A 32 -24.28 5.20 5.71
C ALA A 32 -25.27 5.05 4.55
N SER A 33 -25.09 4.02 3.71
CA SER A 33 -26.02 3.78 2.59
C SER A 33 -27.41 3.36 3.07
N LYS A 34 -27.51 2.60 4.16
CA LYS A 34 -28.77 2.26 4.82
C LYS A 34 -29.44 3.47 5.45
N ASP A 35 -28.67 4.35 6.10
CA ASP A 35 -29.20 5.57 6.71
C ASP A 35 -29.74 6.52 5.65
N LEU A 36 -29.03 6.70 4.53
CA LEU A 36 -29.57 7.44 3.37
C LEU A 36 -30.83 6.80 2.78
N ALA A 37 -30.96 5.48 2.81
CA ALA A 37 -32.17 4.80 2.35
C ALA A 37 -33.38 5.05 3.26
N LYS A 38 -33.16 5.31 4.56
CA LYS A 38 -34.25 5.71 5.47
C LYS A 38 -34.82 7.07 5.10
N GLU A 39 -33.97 8.00 4.66
CA GLU A 39 -34.35 9.37 4.32
C GLU A 39 -34.88 9.48 2.88
N GLU A 40 -34.20 8.86 1.92
CA GLU A 40 -34.44 9.05 0.49
C GLU A 40 -35.07 7.84 -0.21
N GLY A 41 -35.30 6.75 0.54
CA GLY A 41 -35.69 5.46 -0.01
C GLY A 41 -34.52 4.69 -0.64
N PRO A 42 -34.65 3.36 -0.77
CA PRO A 42 -33.62 2.53 -1.39
C PRO A 42 -33.44 2.85 -2.89
N TYR A 43 -32.31 2.42 -3.46
CA TYR A 43 -32.13 2.50 -4.92
C TYR A 43 -33.16 1.63 -5.66
N GLU A 44 -33.46 2.02 -6.90
CA GLU A 44 -34.58 1.49 -7.71
C GLU A 44 -34.65 -0.04 -7.77
N THR A 45 -33.49 -0.69 -7.93
CA THR A 45 -33.37 -2.15 -8.09
C THR A 45 -32.92 -2.87 -6.81
N PHE A 46 -33.17 -2.31 -5.62
CA PHE A 46 -32.80 -2.94 -4.35
C PHE A 46 -33.57 -4.24 -4.11
N LYS A 47 -34.88 -4.25 -4.39
CA LYS A 47 -35.73 -5.45 -4.21
C LYS A 47 -35.25 -6.58 -5.12
N GLY A 48 -34.97 -7.74 -4.54
CA GLY A 48 -34.45 -8.91 -5.24
C GLY A 48 -32.93 -8.99 -5.28
N SER A 49 -32.21 -7.93 -4.86
CA SER A 49 -30.75 -7.98 -4.70
C SER A 49 -30.35 -8.91 -3.55
N PRO A 50 -29.10 -9.41 -3.52
CA PRO A 50 -28.62 -10.19 -2.37
C PRO A 50 -28.70 -9.43 -1.05
N ALA A 51 -28.41 -8.12 -1.04
CA ALA A 51 -28.51 -7.30 0.16
C ALA A 51 -29.94 -7.23 0.71
N SER A 52 -30.96 -7.21 -0.16
CA SER A 52 -32.37 -7.29 0.27
C SER A 52 -32.72 -8.64 0.94
N GLN A 53 -31.91 -9.67 0.72
CA GLN A 53 -32.03 -10.99 1.35
C GLN A 53 -31.09 -11.15 2.55
N GLY A 54 -30.41 -10.09 3.00
CA GLY A 54 -29.45 -10.14 4.11
C GLY A 54 -28.09 -10.76 3.75
N ILE A 55 -27.81 -10.94 2.45
CA ILE A 55 -26.55 -11.47 1.94
C ILE A 55 -25.63 -10.30 1.58
N LEU A 56 -24.58 -10.10 2.35
CA LEU A 56 -23.54 -9.10 2.14
C LEU A 56 -22.30 -9.73 1.49
N GLN A 57 -21.31 -8.89 1.16
CA GLN A 57 -20.16 -9.30 0.35
C GLN A 57 -19.39 -10.49 0.93
N PHE A 58 -19.18 -10.52 2.26
CA PHE A 58 -18.41 -11.59 2.90
C PHE A 58 -19.17 -12.92 2.92
N ASP A 59 -20.51 -12.89 2.94
CA ASP A 59 -21.33 -14.10 2.86
C ASP A 59 -21.14 -14.78 1.50
N MET A 60 -21.03 -14.00 0.41
CA MET A 60 -20.75 -14.53 -0.94
C MET A 60 -19.36 -15.17 -1.06
N TRP A 61 -18.47 -14.89 -0.11
CA TRP A 61 -17.13 -15.45 -0.02
C TRP A 61 -17.03 -16.56 1.04
N ASN A 62 -18.14 -16.89 1.71
CA ASN A 62 -18.17 -17.80 2.86
C ASN A 62 -17.20 -17.38 3.98
N VAL A 63 -17.05 -16.07 4.21
CA VAL A 63 -16.19 -15.51 5.25
C VAL A 63 -17.05 -15.05 6.42
N THR A 64 -16.72 -15.50 7.63
CA THR A 64 -17.28 -14.96 8.86
C THR A 64 -16.50 -13.70 9.26
N PRO A 65 -17.16 -12.54 9.41
CA PRO A 65 -16.50 -11.32 9.85
C PRO A 65 -16.03 -11.41 11.31
N SER A 66 -15.28 -10.42 11.78
CA SER A 66 -14.90 -10.34 13.18
C SER A 66 -16.06 -9.88 14.07
N ASP A 67 -15.86 -9.94 15.39
CA ASP A 67 -16.78 -9.43 16.41
C ASP A 67 -16.67 -7.91 16.62
N ARG A 68 -15.88 -7.22 15.80
CA ARG A 68 -15.65 -5.76 15.91
C ARG A 68 -16.92 -4.93 15.66
N TRP A 69 -17.83 -5.44 14.83
CA TRP A 69 -19.00 -4.71 14.37
C TRP A 69 -20.27 -5.57 14.46
N GLU A 70 -21.42 -4.92 14.69
CA GLU A 70 -22.71 -5.58 14.87
C GLU A 70 -23.36 -5.93 13.51
N TRP A 71 -22.73 -6.82 12.75
CA TRP A 71 -23.17 -7.21 11.41
C TRP A 71 -24.59 -7.79 11.36
N ALA A 72 -25.01 -8.52 12.40
CA ALA A 72 -26.38 -9.05 12.48
C ALA A 72 -27.41 -7.92 12.53
N VAL A 73 -27.19 -6.94 13.40
CA VAL A 73 -28.04 -5.75 13.53
C VAL A 73 -28.05 -4.96 12.22
N LEU A 74 -26.90 -4.74 11.61
CA LEU A 74 -26.81 -4.01 10.34
C LEU A 74 -27.56 -4.73 9.20
N LYS A 75 -27.49 -6.06 9.12
CA LYS A 75 -28.23 -6.85 8.13
C LYS A 75 -29.74 -6.69 8.30
N GLU A 76 -30.25 -6.78 9.52
CA GLU A 76 -31.68 -6.58 9.82
C GLU A 76 -32.14 -5.17 9.41
N GLU A 77 -31.34 -4.16 9.76
CA GLU A 77 -31.60 -2.77 9.39
C GLU A 77 -31.59 -2.54 7.87
N ILE A 78 -30.66 -3.16 7.15
CA ILE A 78 -30.60 -3.13 5.67
C ILE A 78 -31.82 -3.80 5.06
N GLN A 79 -32.27 -4.95 5.59
CA GLN A 79 -33.44 -5.62 5.05
C GLN A 79 -34.73 -4.82 5.28
N LYS A 80 -34.81 -4.13 6.42
CA LYS A 80 -35.96 -3.30 6.79
C LYS A 80 -36.04 -1.98 6.02
N HIS A 81 -34.90 -1.28 5.89
CA HIS A 81 -34.86 0.08 5.36
C HIS A 81 -34.32 0.17 3.93
N GLY A 82 -33.59 -0.86 3.51
CA GLY A 82 -32.88 -0.91 2.24
C GLY A 82 -31.53 -0.22 2.28
N MET A 83 -30.94 -0.06 1.09
CA MET A 83 -29.69 0.68 0.88
C MET A 83 -29.89 1.69 -0.25
N ARG A 84 -29.18 2.82 -0.17
CA ARG A 84 -29.24 3.89 -1.17
C ARG A 84 -28.33 3.60 -2.37
N ASN A 85 -27.32 2.77 -2.20
CA ASN A 85 -26.32 2.46 -3.23
C ASN A 85 -26.24 0.94 -3.40
N SER A 86 -26.17 0.48 -4.65
CA SER A 86 -26.04 -0.95 -4.95
C SER A 86 -24.64 -1.49 -4.68
N LEU A 87 -23.61 -0.64 -4.84
CA LEU A 87 -22.20 -0.95 -4.66
C LEU A 87 -21.49 0.24 -4.01
N LEU A 88 -20.48 -0.04 -3.18
CA LEU A 88 -19.88 0.91 -2.26
C LEU A 88 -18.35 0.99 -2.37
N ILE A 89 -17.67 -0.16 -2.35
CA ILE A 89 -16.21 -0.23 -2.19
C ILE A 89 -15.56 -0.76 -3.47
N ALA A 90 -14.61 0.03 -4.02
CA ALA A 90 -13.83 -0.30 -5.21
C ALA A 90 -12.44 0.38 -5.16
N PRO A 91 -11.44 -0.22 -4.50
CA PRO A 91 -10.12 0.37 -4.38
C PRO A 91 -9.45 0.58 -5.74
N MET A 92 -9.32 1.84 -6.14
CA MET A 92 -8.80 2.29 -7.43
C MET A 92 -7.30 2.64 -7.33
N PRO A 93 -6.59 2.78 -8.47
CA PRO A 93 -5.27 3.40 -8.46
C PRO A 93 -5.38 4.85 -7.99
N THR A 94 -4.54 5.25 -7.05
CA THR A 94 -4.57 6.59 -6.45
C THR A 94 -3.32 7.41 -6.79
N ALA A 95 -2.66 7.14 -7.93
CA ALA A 95 -1.36 7.72 -8.29
C ALA A 95 -1.26 9.23 -8.01
N SER A 96 -2.13 10.04 -8.62
CA SER A 96 -2.09 11.50 -8.46
C SER A 96 -2.48 11.97 -7.06
N THR A 97 -3.55 11.41 -6.48
CA THR A 97 -4.06 11.86 -5.16
C THR A 97 -3.18 11.41 -4.00
N ALA A 98 -2.59 10.21 -4.08
CA ALA A 98 -1.60 9.73 -3.13
C ALA A 98 -0.34 10.58 -3.20
N GLN A 99 0.11 10.96 -4.39
CA GLN A 99 1.24 11.88 -4.54
C GLN A 99 0.95 13.26 -3.92
N ILE A 100 -0.23 13.83 -4.16
CA ILE A 100 -0.65 15.11 -3.54
C ILE A 100 -0.63 15.01 -2.02
N LEU A 101 -1.14 13.91 -1.45
CA LEU A 101 -1.20 13.68 0.00
C LEU A 101 0.11 13.12 0.58
N GLY A 102 1.14 12.92 -0.23
CA GLY A 102 2.42 12.33 0.20
C GLY A 102 2.31 10.90 0.74
N ASN A 103 1.34 10.12 0.26
CA ASN A 103 1.11 8.72 0.63
C ASN A 103 1.61 7.76 -0.46
N ASN A 104 1.81 6.48 -0.10
CA ASN A 104 2.01 5.43 -1.10
C ASN A 104 0.70 5.15 -1.86
N GLU A 105 0.80 4.61 -3.07
CA GLU A 105 -0.37 4.29 -3.88
C GLU A 105 -1.23 3.17 -3.26
N CYS A 106 -2.49 3.51 -3.00
CA CYS A 106 -3.57 2.60 -2.62
C CYS A 106 -3.15 1.54 -1.58
N PHE A 107 -3.31 0.26 -1.90
CA PHE A 107 -2.93 -0.88 -1.07
C PHE A 107 -1.62 -1.55 -1.53
N GLU A 108 -0.81 -0.87 -2.33
CA GLU A 108 0.44 -1.44 -2.85
C GLU A 108 1.55 -1.36 -1.78
N PRO A 109 2.51 -2.31 -1.79
CA PRO A 109 3.79 -2.09 -1.12
C PRO A 109 4.56 -0.96 -1.80
N TYR A 110 5.53 -0.37 -1.10
CA TYR A 110 6.44 0.59 -1.71
C TYR A 110 7.23 -0.09 -2.83
N THR A 111 7.15 0.44 -4.05
CA THR A 111 7.86 -0.13 -5.22
C THR A 111 9.37 0.10 -5.15
N SER A 112 9.79 1.16 -4.45
CA SER A 112 11.17 1.52 -4.16
C SER A 112 11.23 2.40 -2.92
N ASN A 113 12.32 2.34 -2.14
CA ASN A 113 12.58 3.33 -1.09
C ASN A 113 13.30 4.59 -1.62
N ILE A 114 13.56 4.67 -2.92
CA ILE A 114 14.14 5.84 -3.57
C ILE A 114 13.52 6.04 -4.96
N TYR A 115 13.03 7.24 -5.26
CA TYR A 115 12.40 7.55 -6.53
C TYR A 115 12.81 8.93 -7.04
N THR A 116 12.86 9.05 -8.37
CA THR A 116 13.20 10.31 -9.03
C THR A 116 11.93 11.10 -9.29
N ARG A 117 11.82 12.29 -8.69
CA ARG A 117 10.76 13.26 -8.95
C ARG A 117 11.24 14.26 -9.99
N ARG A 118 10.54 14.33 -11.12
CA ARG A 118 10.78 15.34 -12.16
C ARG A 118 9.94 16.58 -11.87
N VAL A 119 10.59 17.74 -11.84
CA VAL A 119 9.94 19.06 -11.76
C VAL A 119 10.51 19.96 -12.86
N LEU A 120 9.91 21.13 -13.06
CA LEU A 120 10.35 22.07 -14.10
C LEU A 120 11.82 22.50 -13.95
N SER A 121 12.33 22.51 -12.71
CA SER A 121 13.71 22.88 -12.38
C SER A 121 14.73 21.73 -12.44
N GLY A 122 14.30 20.49 -12.72
CA GLY A 122 15.21 19.34 -12.84
C GLY A 122 14.65 18.03 -12.29
N GLU A 123 15.53 17.03 -12.18
CA GLU A 123 15.24 15.74 -11.56
C GLU A 123 15.81 15.69 -10.15
N PHE A 124 14.97 15.35 -9.16
CA PHE A 124 15.35 15.26 -7.76
C PHE A 124 15.17 13.83 -7.27
N ILE A 125 16.15 13.34 -6.49
CA ILE A 125 16.09 12.04 -5.87
C ILE A 125 15.40 12.18 -4.52
N VAL A 126 14.25 11.53 -4.36
CA VAL A 126 13.45 11.52 -3.14
C VAL A 126 13.55 10.15 -2.49
N VAL A 127 13.79 10.13 -1.19
CA VAL A 127 13.89 8.91 -0.39
C VAL A 127 12.55 8.69 0.30
N ASN A 128 12.15 7.44 0.54
CA ASN A 128 10.99 7.12 1.35
C ASN A 128 11.12 7.83 2.70
N LYS A 129 10.27 8.83 2.93
CA LYS A 129 10.29 9.70 4.12
C LYS A 129 10.32 8.92 5.44
N HIS A 130 9.66 7.76 5.49
CA HIS A 130 9.66 6.92 6.68
C HIS A 130 11.03 6.27 6.91
N LEU A 131 11.65 5.73 5.86
CA LEU A 131 12.99 5.14 5.94
C LEU A 131 14.03 6.20 6.32
N LEU A 132 13.97 7.38 5.69
CA LEU A 132 14.88 8.49 5.99
C LEU A 132 14.86 8.82 7.49
N ARG A 133 13.66 8.99 8.06
CA ARG A 133 13.48 9.27 9.49
C ARG A 133 14.07 8.20 10.38
N ASP A 134 13.88 6.94 10.04
CA ASP A 134 14.43 5.83 10.82
C ASP A 134 15.96 5.79 10.72
N LEU A 135 16.53 6.01 9.54
CA LEU A 135 17.99 6.06 9.35
C LEU A 135 18.63 7.24 10.09
N VAL A 136 17.98 8.42 10.08
CA VAL A 136 18.44 9.59 10.85
C VAL A 136 18.40 9.29 12.35
N LYS A 137 17.31 8.71 12.86
CA LYS A 137 17.20 8.32 14.28
C LYS A 137 18.24 7.29 14.71
N LEU A 138 18.65 6.42 13.80
CA LEU A 138 19.70 5.43 14.03
C LEU A 138 21.11 6.01 13.86
N GLY A 139 21.26 7.26 13.44
CA GLY A 139 22.56 7.87 13.13
C GLY A 139 23.23 7.25 11.90
N LEU A 140 22.46 6.60 11.03
CA LEU A 140 22.92 5.90 9.82
C LEU A 140 22.74 6.73 8.54
N TRP A 141 22.11 7.89 8.62
CA TRP A 141 21.89 8.74 7.45
C TRP A 141 23.12 9.59 7.13
N ASP A 142 23.68 9.36 5.95
CA ASP A 142 24.70 10.21 5.34
C ASP A 142 24.64 10.18 3.81
N THR A 143 25.49 10.98 3.16
CA THR A 143 25.61 11.01 1.70
C THR A 143 26.02 9.64 1.14
N ASP A 144 26.77 8.85 1.91
CA ASP A 144 27.25 7.54 1.51
C ASP A 144 26.09 6.51 1.49
N MET A 145 25.25 6.50 2.52
CA MET A 145 24.01 5.75 2.64
C MET A 145 23.03 6.11 1.53
N LYS A 146 22.86 7.40 1.23
CA LYS A 146 22.07 7.85 0.08
C LYS A 146 22.60 7.24 -1.23
N ASN A 147 23.90 7.31 -1.48
CA ASN A 147 24.53 6.72 -2.67
C ASN A 147 24.37 5.19 -2.72
N ARG A 148 24.47 4.49 -1.59
CA ARG A 148 24.22 3.04 -1.49
C ARG A 148 22.77 2.69 -1.80
N LEU A 149 21.80 3.45 -1.29
CA LEU A 149 20.39 3.27 -1.63
C LEU A 149 20.14 3.49 -3.13
N ILE A 150 20.72 4.53 -3.73
CA ILE A 150 20.64 4.73 -5.18
C ILE A 150 21.26 3.52 -5.89
N ALA A 151 22.45 3.06 -5.49
CA ALA A 151 23.13 1.92 -6.10
C ALA A 151 22.28 0.64 -6.02
N ALA A 152 21.61 0.41 -4.88
CA ALA A 152 20.73 -0.72 -4.63
C ALA A 152 19.30 -0.58 -5.19
N ASN A 153 19.03 0.44 -6.03
CA ASN A 153 17.68 0.70 -6.58
C ASN A 153 16.60 0.85 -5.49
N GLY A 154 16.95 1.45 -4.36
CA GLY A 154 16.05 1.64 -3.22
C GLY A 154 15.83 0.40 -2.37
N SER A 155 16.50 -0.72 -2.64
CA SER A 155 16.55 -1.85 -1.72
C SER A 155 17.45 -1.53 -0.53
N VAL A 156 17.02 -1.96 0.66
CA VAL A 156 17.83 -1.90 1.89
C VAL A 156 18.47 -3.25 2.26
N GLN A 157 18.13 -4.33 1.55
CA GLN A 157 18.44 -5.69 1.98
C GLN A 157 19.95 -5.98 2.02
N ASN A 158 20.69 -5.41 1.05
CA ASN A 158 22.13 -5.64 0.89
C ASN A 158 23.01 -4.56 1.56
N ILE A 159 22.44 -3.72 2.43
CA ILE A 159 23.18 -2.70 3.17
C ILE A 159 23.42 -3.23 4.60
N ASN A 160 24.66 -3.59 4.91
CA ASN A 160 25.01 -4.31 6.13
C ASN A 160 24.74 -3.53 7.42
N GLU A 161 24.88 -2.21 7.37
CA GLU A 161 24.69 -1.32 8.52
C GLU A 161 23.23 -1.16 8.92
N ILE A 162 22.29 -1.47 8.03
CA ILE A 162 20.86 -1.38 8.32
C ILE A 162 20.43 -2.61 9.13
N PRO A 163 19.85 -2.44 10.34
CA PRO A 163 19.36 -3.55 11.15
C PRO A 163 18.28 -4.39 10.46
N ASP A 164 18.22 -5.69 10.77
CA ASP A 164 17.31 -6.63 10.10
C ASP A 164 15.82 -6.28 10.29
N ASN A 165 15.44 -5.70 11.42
CA ASN A 165 14.07 -5.24 11.65
C ASN A 165 13.69 -4.08 10.71
N ILE A 166 14.63 -3.20 10.39
CA ILE A 166 14.44 -2.11 9.41
C ILE A 166 14.41 -2.71 7.99
N LYS A 167 15.33 -3.65 7.68
CA LYS A 167 15.30 -4.35 6.39
C LYS A 167 13.97 -5.05 6.14
N LEU A 168 13.44 -5.73 7.15
CA LEU A 168 12.17 -6.43 7.08
C LEU A 168 10.99 -5.46 6.83
N LEU A 169 11.01 -4.30 7.49
CA LEU A 169 9.96 -3.26 7.40
C LEU A 169 9.94 -2.56 6.03
N TYR A 170 11.11 -2.31 5.45
CA TYR A 170 11.29 -1.55 4.21
C TYR A 170 11.56 -2.43 2.99
N ARG A 171 11.12 -3.69 3.01
CA ARG A 171 11.09 -4.52 1.79
C ARG A 171 10.24 -3.85 0.72
N THR A 172 10.77 -3.82 -0.49
CA THR A 172 10.07 -3.28 -1.65
C THR A 172 9.09 -4.29 -2.24
N ALA A 173 8.20 -3.85 -3.13
CA ALA A 173 7.24 -4.73 -3.83
C ALA A 173 7.91 -5.90 -4.57
N TRP A 174 9.18 -5.78 -4.92
CA TRP A 174 10.00 -6.81 -5.59
C TRP A 174 10.53 -7.88 -4.64
N GLU A 175 10.59 -7.55 -3.34
CA GLU A 175 11.16 -8.38 -2.27
C GLU A 175 10.07 -9.05 -1.42
N ILE A 176 8.80 -8.67 -1.66
CA ILE A 176 7.63 -9.24 -1.00
C ILE A 176 7.05 -10.37 -1.85
N SER A 177 6.65 -11.44 -1.17
CA SER A 177 5.99 -12.58 -1.81
C SER A 177 4.70 -12.14 -2.51
N GLN A 178 4.63 -12.32 -3.84
CA GLN A 178 3.42 -12.01 -4.61
C GLN A 178 2.24 -12.90 -4.20
N ARG A 179 2.51 -14.11 -3.70
CA ARG A 179 1.47 -14.96 -3.10
C ARG A 179 0.85 -14.28 -1.88
N SER A 180 1.67 -13.70 -1.00
CA SER A 180 1.18 -12.97 0.18
C SER A 180 0.36 -11.73 -0.21
N ILE A 181 0.75 -11.04 -1.28
CA ILE A 181 -0.04 -9.92 -1.83
C ILE A 181 -1.42 -10.42 -2.32
N LEU A 182 -1.47 -11.56 -3.02
CA LEU A 182 -2.72 -12.17 -3.47
C LEU A 182 -3.60 -12.64 -2.30
N ASP A 183 -2.99 -13.24 -1.28
CA ASP A 183 -3.69 -13.69 -0.07
C ASP A 183 -4.30 -12.49 0.67
N MET A 184 -3.54 -11.41 0.85
CA MET A 184 -4.04 -10.16 1.44
C MET A 184 -5.12 -9.50 0.58
N ALA A 185 -5.04 -9.61 -0.74
CA ALA A 185 -6.07 -9.13 -1.65
C ALA A 185 -7.38 -9.93 -1.51
N ALA A 186 -7.28 -11.26 -1.33
CA ALA A 186 -8.44 -12.12 -1.10
C ALA A 186 -9.08 -11.85 0.26
N ASP A 187 -8.25 -11.69 1.31
CA ASP A 187 -8.67 -11.34 2.66
C ASP A 187 -9.55 -10.07 2.69
N ARG A 188 -9.13 -9.00 2.01
CA ARG A 188 -9.96 -7.78 1.89
C ARG A 188 -11.07 -7.90 0.87
N GLY A 189 -10.94 -8.81 -0.10
CA GLY A 189 -11.93 -9.07 -1.15
C GLY A 189 -13.31 -9.47 -0.60
N ALA A 190 -13.33 -10.14 0.56
CA ALA A 190 -14.55 -10.45 1.30
C ALA A 190 -15.34 -9.19 1.74
N TYR A 191 -14.71 -8.02 1.78
CA TYR A 191 -15.34 -6.75 2.17
C TYR A 191 -15.39 -5.74 1.02
N ILE A 192 -15.10 -6.17 -0.22
CA ILE A 192 -15.11 -5.32 -1.42
C ILE A 192 -16.20 -5.80 -2.38
N CYS A 193 -17.30 -5.06 -2.45
CA CYS A 193 -18.46 -5.45 -3.28
C CYS A 193 -18.17 -5.37 -4.79
N GLN A 194 -17.28 -4.47 -5.22
CA GLN A 194 -16.79 -4.42 -6.61
C GLN A 194 -15.52 -5.26 -6.75
N SER A 195 -14.40 -4.67 -7.12
CA SER A 195 -13.08 -5.32 -7.19
C SER A 195 -11.99 -4.33 -6.75
N GLN A 196 -10.73 -4.69 -6.96
CA GLN A 196 -9.55 -3.90 -6.60
C GLN A 196 -8.52 -3.94 -7.73
N SER A 197 -7.86 -2.81 -8.01
CA SER A 197 -6.84 -2.68 -9.07
C SER A 197 -5.49 -3.27 -8.66
N LEU A 198 -5.39 -4.61 -8.67
CA LEU A 198 -4.25 -5.34 -8.13
C LEU A 198 -3.07 -5.46 -9.11
N ASN A 199 -2.01 -4.68 -8.91
CA ASN A 199 -0.76 -4.87 -9.63
C ASN A 199 0.08 -6.03 -9.06
N ILE A 200 0.80 -6.73 -9.93
CA ILE A 200 1.73 -7.82 -9.58
C ILE A 200 3.14 -7.44 -10.02
N PHE A 201 4.11 -7.63 -9.13
CA PHE A 201 5.51 -7.28 -9.32
C PHE A 201 6.34 -8.56 -9.41
N MET A 202 6.99 -8.81 -10.56
CA MET A 202 7.71 -10.06 -10.76
C MET A 202 9.03 -9.86 -11.48
N GLU A 203 10.09 -10.36 -10.86
CA GLU A 203 11.42 -10.46 -11.44
C GLU A 203 11.61 -11.83 -12.09
N ASN A 204 12.41 -11.88 -13.17
CA ASN A 204 12.73 -13.10 -13.91
C ASN A 204 11.46 -13.90 -14.24
N VAL A 205 10.55 -13.26 -14.98
CA VAL A 205 9.23 -13.80 -15.31
C VAL A 205 9.37 -15.05 -16.17
N THR A 206 8.66 -16.09 -15.79
CA THR A 206 8.55 -17.34 -16.57
C THR A 206 7.07 -17.71 -16.71
N ASN A 207 6.74 -18.49 -17.74
CA ASN A 207 5.39 -19.00 -17.92
C ASN A 207 4.90 -19.75 -16.68
N SER A 208 5.75 -20.57 -16.06
CA SER A 208 5.41 -21.30 -14.83
C SER A 208 5.02 -20.38 -13.66
N LYS A 209 5.78 -19.29 -13.44
CA LYS A 209 5.47 -18.30 -12.39
C LYS A 209 4.17 -17.56 -12.69
N LEU A 210 3.93 -17.14 -13.94
CA LEU A 210 2.70 -16.45 -14.31
C LEU A 210 1.47 -17.37 -14.21
N THR A 211 1.58 -18.60 -14.72
CA THR A 211 0.51 -19.58 -14.64
C THR A 211 0.17 -19.88 -13.18
N SER A 212 1.16 -20.19 -12.33
CA SER A 212 0.90 -20.46 -10.92
C SER A 212 0.27 -19.27 -10.19
N MET A 213 0.73 -18.04 -10.47
CA MET A 213 0.16 -16.80 -9.92
C MET A 213 -1.31 -16.62 -10.32
N HIS A 214 -1.64 -16.74 -11.62
CA HIS A 214 -3.02 -16.61 -12.10
C HIS A 214 -3.95 -17.69 -11.55
N PHE A 215 -3.50 -18.94 -11.50
CA PHE A 215 -4.29 -20.02 -10.92
C PHE A 215 -4.49 -19.85 -9.41
N HIS A 216 -3.50 -19.33 -8.69
CA HIS A 216 -3.66 -18.98 -7.27
C HIS A 216 -4.71 -17.89 -7.10
N ALA A 217 -4.60 -16.79 -7.84
CA ALA A 217 -5.56 -15.68 -7.81
C ALA A 217 -7.00 -16.15 -8.08
N TRP A 218 -7.19 -16.97 -9.11
CA TRP A 218 -8.49 -17.55 -9.47
C TRP A 218 -9.04 -18.46 -8.38
N LYS A 219 -8.22 -19.39 -7.85
CA LYS A 219 -8.63 -20.32 -6.79
C LYS A 219 -8.97 -19.60 -5.49
N SER A 220 -8.31 -18.47 -5.20
CA SER A 220 -8.61 -17.62 -4.05
C SER A 220 -9.88 -16.79 -4.22
N GLY A 221 -10.58 -16.88 -5.35
CA GLY A 221 -11.85 -16.16 -5.59
C GLY A 221 -11.70 -14.71 -6.03
N LEU A 222 -10.48 -14.25 -6.36
CA LEU A 222 -10.26 -12.86 -6.78
C LEU A 222 -11.02 -12.52 -8.05
N LYS A 223 -11.82 -11.45 -7.98
CA LYS A 223 -12.54 -10.88 -9.12
C LYS A 223 -11.59 -10.27 -10.15
N THR A 224 -10.54 -9.59 -9.69
CA THR A 224 -9.42 -9.11 -10.50
C THR A 224 -8.16 -9.82 -10.04
N GLY A 225 -7.69 -10.80 -10.82
CA GLY A 225 -6.46 -11.54 -10.49
C GLY A 225 -5.17 -10.77 -10.79
N MET A 226 -5.21 -9.84 -11.75
CA MET A 226 -4.08 -8.97 -12.09
C MET A 226 -4.58 -7.76 -12.88
N TYR A 227 -4.07 -6.57 -12.55
CA TYR A 227 -4.25 -5.33 -13.32
C TYR A 227 -3.05 -5.12 -14.26
N TYR A 228 -1.92 -4.64 -13.74
CA TYR A 228 -0.64 -4.68 -14.47
C TYR A 228 0.29 -5.76 -13.92
N LEU A 229 0.99 -6.40 -14.86
CA LEU A 229 2.24 -7.07 -14.56
C LEU A 229 3.38 -6.06 -14.68
N ARG A 230 4.07 -5.80 -13.56
CA ARG A 230 5.27 -4.98 -13.51
C ARG A 230 6.48 -5.90 -13.47
N THR A 231 7.39 -5.72 -14.42
CA THR A 231 8.62 -6.49 -14.52
C THR A 231 9.84 -5.59 -14.44
N LYS A 232 10.96 -6.15 -14.00
CA LYS A 232 12.28 -5.53 -14.09
C LYS A 232 13.13 -6.29 -15.09
N ALA A 233 13.94 -5.57 -15.86
CA ALA A 233 14.96 -6.19 -16.70
C ALA A 233 15.99 -6.91 -15.80
N ALA A 234 16.51 -8.04 -16.28
CA ALA A 234 17.49 -8.83 -15.53
C ALA A 234 18.85 -8.10 -15.37
N ALA A 235 19.11 -7.08 -16.18
CA ALA A 235 20.30 -6.24 -16.09
C ALA A 235 19.89 -4.83 -15.69
N ASP A 236 20.47 -4.33 -14.60
CA ASP A 236 20.39 -2.93 -14.23
C ASP A 236 21.10 -2.07 -15.28
N ALA A 237 20.47 -0.95 -15.65
CA ALA A 237 21.17 0.07 -16.43
C ALA A 237 22.40 0.54 -15.64
N ILE A 238 23.55 0.67 -16.33
CA ILE A 238 24.78 1.17 -15.72
C ILE A 238 24.52 2.59 -15.20
N LYS A 239 24.55 2.77 -13.88
CA LYS A 239 24.41 4.07 -13.22
C LYS A 239 25.73 4.83 -13.36
N PHE A 240 25.82 5.70 -14.37
CA PHE A 240 27.04 6.45 -14.70
C PHE A 240 27.42 7.52 -13.66
N THR A 241 26.47 7.91 -12.80
CA THR A 241 26.66 8.96 -11.77
C THR A 241 27.16 8.44 -10.43
N ILE A 242 27.27 7.11 -10.26
CA ILE A 242 27.66 6.51 -8.98
C ILE A 242 29.07 5.96 -9.07
N ASP A 243 29.90 6.40 -8.14
CA ASP A 243 31.28 5.98 -8.02
C ASP A 243 31.40 4.46 -7.83
N LYS A 244 32.37 3.80 -8.46
CA LYS A 244 32.44 2.33 -8.49
C LYS A 244 32.55 1.71 -7.10
N LYS A 245 33.06 2.46 -6.11
CA LYS A 245 33.17 2.02 -4.71
C LYS A 245 31.83 1.62 -4.09
N TYR A 246 30.71 2.20 -4.54
CA TYR A 246 29.38 1.86 -4.01
C TYR A 246 28.82 0.55 -4.56
N LYS A 247 29.52 -0.12 -5.50
CA LYS A 247 29.18 -1.47 -5.97
C LYS A 247 29.73 -2.58 -5.07
N THR A 248 30.60 -2.24 -4.12
CA THR A 248 31.20 -3.16 -3.13
C THR A 248 31.39 -2.43 -1.82
N ALA A 249 30.61 -2.79 -0.80
CA ALA A 249 30.57 -2.12 0.49
C ALA A 249 31.95 -2.01 1.17
N LYS A 250 32.39 -0.77 1.46
CA LYS A 250 33.23 -0.37 2.59
C LYS A 250 33.34 1.17 2.62
N ASP A 251 32.69 1.80 3.58
CA ASP A 251 33.31 2.54 4.71
C ASP A 251 32.20 3.23 5.52
N SER A 252 32.40 3.43 6.83
CA SER A 252 31.43 4.10 7.72
C SER A 252 31.98 5.44 8.19
N GLY A 253 31.43 6.54 7.68
CA GLY A 253 31.74 7.91 8.06
C GLY A 253 30.59 8.58 8.83
N LYS A 254 30.91 9.59 9.65
CA LYS A 254 29.96 10.33 10.49
C LYS A 254 28.82 10.99 9.68
N ALA A 255 27.63 11.02 10.29
CA ALA A 255 26.42 11.68 9.78
C ALA A 255 26.67 13.17 9.42
N PRO A 256 26.45 13.58 8.17
CA PRO A 256 26.39 14.98 7.74
C PRO A 256 25.03 15.60 8.07
N ALA A 257 24.98 16.93 8.03
CA ALA A 257 23.74 17.69 8.16
C ALA A 257 22.79 17.40 6.99
N LEU A 258 21.48 17.43 7.27
CA LEU A 258 20.42 17.26 6.27
C LEU A 258 20.45 18.40 5.26
N THR A 259 20.02 18.15 4.02
CA THR A 259 19.83 19.26 3.07
C THR A 259 18.59 20.08 3.44
N PRO A 260 18.49 21.37 3.06
CA PRO A 260 17.31 22.18 3.33
C PRO A 260 16.00 21.53 2.85
N GLU A 261 16.04 20.78 1.75
CA GLU A 261 14.87 20.04 1.26
C GLU A 261 14.53 18.84 2.16
N GLU A 262 15.54 18.11 2.64
CA GLU A 262 15.37 17.00 3.59
C GLU A 262 14.87 17.51 4.95
N GLU A 263 15.27 18.74 5.34
CA GLU A 263 14.74 19.44 6.52
C GLU A 263 13.29 19.87 6.34
N VAL A 264 12.93 20.48 5.21
CA VAL A 264 11.54 20.86 4.89
C VAL A 264 10.62 19.64 4.85
N GLU A 265 11.08 18.50 4.31
CA GLU A 265 10.30 17.26 4.29
C GLU A 265 10.15 16.63 5.69
N MET A 266 11.13 16.81 6.59
CA MET A 266 10.94 16.44 8.00
C MET A 266 9.94 17.36 8.72
N CYS A 267 10.07 18.68 8.53
CA CYS A 267 9.26 19.71 9.19
C CYS A 267 7.79 19.72 8.74
N SER A 268 7.52 19.51 7.45
CA SER A 268 6.16 19.46 6.87
C SER A 268 5.29 18.33 7.41
N ILE A 269 5.85 17.41 8.19
CA ILE A 269 5.13 16.30 8.81
C ILE A 269 4.93 16.51 10.33
N GLU A 270 5.72 17.37 10.98
CA GLU A 270 5.48 17.73 12.39
C GLU A 270 4.38 18.81 12.50
N ASN A 271 4.33 19.73 11.54
CA ASN A 271 3.37 20.84 11.53
C ASN A 271 2.38 20.69 10.39
N GLY A 272 1.42 19.77 10.55
CA GLY A 272 0.36 19.52 9.56
C GLY A 272 -0.44 20.75 9.12
N ASP A 273 -0.39 21.86 9.87
CA ASP A 273 -1.08 23.13 9.56
C ASP A 273 -0.24 24.41 9.74
N ASP A 274 1.02 24.35 10.22
CA ASP A 274 1.82 25.55 10.62
C ASP A 274 3.07 25.80 9.74
N CYS A 275 3.08 25.35 8.49
CA CYS A 275 4.18 25.64 7.57
C CYS A 275 3.94 26.96 6.81
N ASP A 276 4.29 28.09 7.45
CA ASP A 276 4.27 29.44 6.85
C ASP A 276 5.30 29.66 5.71
N MET A 277 6.00 28.60 5.26
CA MET A 277 7.02 28.69 4.20
C MET A 277 6.52 28.26 2.80
N CYS A 278 5.23 27.96 2.65
CA CYS A 278 4.58 27.86 1.34
C CYS A 278 3.72 29.10 1.06
N GLY A 279 4.35 30.27 1.11
CA GLY A 279 3.72 31.56 0.85
C GLY A 279 4.64 32.52 0.10
N SER A 280 4.80 32.30 -1.21
CA SER A 280 5.03 33.29 -2.29
C SER A 280 5.03 32.57 -3.64
#